data_AF-A0A1G2Y2A8-F1
#
_entry.id   AF-A0A1G2Y2A8-F1
#
_cell.length_a   1.000
_cell.length_b   1.000
_cell.length_c   1.000
_cell.angle_alpha   90.00
_cell.angle_beta   90.00
_cell.angle_gamma   90.00
#
_symmetry.space_group_name_H-M   'P 1'
#
loop_
_entity.id
_entity.type
_entity.pdbx_description
1 polymer ?
#
loop_
_entity_poly.entity_id
_entity_poly.type
_entity_poly.pdbx_seq_one_letter_code
_entity_poly.pdbx_strand_id
1 'polypeptide(L)'
;MNFQFTKAEHLTRKKEFERVFDEGKIFKNNEVVLYVVPNDFQYSRLGLVVSKKVGNAPRRNRAKRLLREAYRLNKHLLKTHVDIIAIPRHPFSSDL
;
A
#
# COMPACT_ATOMS: atom_id res chain seq x y z
N MET A 1 -3.13 -14.62 15.97
CA MET A 1 -3.01 -13.98 14.64
C MET A 1 -1.63 -13.35 14.53
N ASN A 2 -0.89 -13.57 13.44
CA ASN A 2 0.46 -13.01 13.27
C ASN A 2 0.38 -11.66 12.54
N PHE A 3 0.65 -10.57 13.26
CA PHE A 3 0.62 -9.20 12.73
C PHE A 3 2.01 -8.71 12.33
N GLN A 4 2.88 -9.56 11.79
CA GLN A 4 4.18 -9.13 11.27
C GLN A 4 4.04 -8.63 9.84
N PHE A 5 4.80 -7.60 9.45
CA PHE A 5 4.97 -7.20 8.05
C PHE A 5 6.39 -7.56 7.63
N THR A 6 6.53 -8.66 6.89
CA THR A 6 7.83 -9.25 6.55
C THR A 6 8.39 -8.71 5.24
N LYS A 7 9.68 -8.94 4.96
CA LYS A 7 10.32 -8.54 3.70
C LYS A 7 9.64 -9.15 2.46
N ALA A 8 9.10 -10.37 2.58
CA ALA A 8 8.40 -11.04 1.47
C ALA A 8 7.12 -10.29 1.06
N GLU A 9 6.47 -9.63 2.02
CA GLU A 9 5.26 -8.85 1.80
C GLU A 9 5.53 -7.47 1.20
N HIS A 10 6.79 -7.11 0.94
CA HIS A 10 7.11 -5.87 0.26
C HIS A 10 7.05 -6.07 -1.26
N LEU A 11 6.13 -5.36 -1.92
CA LEU A 11 6.17 -5.21 -3.37
C LEU A 11 7.26 -4.19 -3.71
N THR A 12 8.30 -4.60 -4.43
CA THR A 12 9.48 -3.74 -4.69
C THR A 12 9.93 -3.70 -6.15
N ARG A 13 9.65 -4.72 -6.96
CA ARG A 13 10.19 -4.80 -8.32
C ARG A 13 9.37 -3.95 -9.28
N LYS A 14 10.05 -3.18 -10.15
CA LYS A 14 9.42 -2.29 -11.14
C LYS A 14 8.35 -2.99 -11.98
N LYS A 15 8.67 -4.17 -12.55
CA LYS A 15 7.71 -4.96 -13.35
C LYS A 15 6.44 -5.33 -12.58
N GLU A 16 6.55 -5.55 -11.28
CA GLU A 16 5.38 -5.88 -10.46
C GLU A 16 4.56 -4.63 -10.16
N PHE A 17 5.20 -3.47 -10.00
CA PHE A 17 4.47 -2.21 -9.91
C PHE A 17 3.71 -1.90 -11.19
N GLU A 18 4.36 -2.06 -12.35
CA GLU A 18 3.74 -1.88 -13.66
C GLU A 18 2.51 -2.77 -13.82
N ARG A 19 2.64 -4.08 -13.55
CA ARG A 19 1.50 -5.02 -13.55
C ARG A 19 0.34 -4.55 -12.67
N VAL A 20 0.61 -4.12 -11.44
CA VAL A 20 -0.45 -3.69 -10.52
C VAL A 20 -1.10 -2.37 -10.99
N PHE A 21 -0.35 -1.50 -11.66
CA PHE A 21 -0.93 -0.29 -12.27
C PHE A 21 -1.79 -0.59 -13.49
N ASP A 22 -1.38 -1.54 -14.31
CA ASP A 22 -2.03 -1.87 -15.58
C ASP A 22 -3.29 -2.73 -15.37
N GLU A 23 -3.23 -3.73 -14.48
CA GLU A 23 -4.29 -4.73 -14.27
C GLU A 23 -5.13 -4.45 -13.01
N GLY A 24 -4.64 -3.57 -12.11
CA GLY A 24 -5.21 -3.41 -10.78
C GLY A 24 -6.57 -2.72 -10.76
N LYS A 25 -7.50 -3.28 -9.99
CA LYS A 25 -8.73 -2.57 -9.65
C LYS A 25 -8.42 -1.40 -8.73
N ILE A 26 -9.03 -0.25 -9.04
CA ILE A 26 -8.79 1.00 -8.31
C ILE A 26 -9.84 1.17 -7.22
N PHE A 27 -9.38 1.39 -5.98
CA PHE A 27 -10.20 1.83 -4.85
C PHE A 27 -9.64 3.17 -4.37
N LYS A 28 -10.49 4.17 -4.14
CA LYS A 28 -10.03 5.51 -3.77
C LYS A 28 -10.97 6.14 -2.76
N ASN A 29 -10.39 6.85 -1.81
CA ASN A 29 -11.09 7.79 -0.95
C ASN A 29 -10.33 9.13 -0.93
N ASN A 30 -10.63 10.00 0.03
CA ASN A 30 -9.98 11.31 0.14
C ASN A 30 -8.52 11.22 0.60
N GLU A 31 -8.12 10.12 1.24
CA GLU A 31 -6.80 9.97 1.86
C GLU A 31 -5.85 9.09 1.03
N VAL A 32 -6.37 8.08 0.34
CA VAL A 32 -5.56 7.06 -0.32
C VAL A 32 -6.20 6.57 -1.62
N VAL A 33 -5.36 6.29 -2.61
CA VAL A 33 -5.68 5.48 -3.78
C VAL A 33 -4.99 4.13 -3.63
N LEU A 34 -5.74 3.05 -3.80
CA LEU A 34 -5.26 1.68 -3.82
C LEU A 34 -5.44 1.11 -5.23
N TYR A 35 -4.39 0.52 -5.76
CA TYR A 35 -4.47 -0.41 -6.89
C TYR A 35 -4.33 -1.81 -6.33
N VAL A 36 -5.23 -2.72 -6.70
CA VAL A 36 -5.28 -4.07 -6.14
C VAL A 36 -5.45 -5.08 -7.26
N VAL A 37 -4.55 -6.07 -7.30
CA VAL A 37 -4.64 -7.20 -8.23
C VAL A 37 -4.42 -8.51 -7.45
N PRO A 38 -5.18 -9.58 -7.73
CA PRO A 38 -4.87 -10.91 -7.20
C PRO A 38 -3.43 -11.33 -7.50
N ASN A 39 -2.82 -12.10 -6.60
CA ASN A 39 -1.50 -12.68 -6.82
C ASN A 39 -1.53 -14.18 -6.53
N ASP A 40 -0.50 -14.90 -6.99
CA ASP A 40 -0.38 -16.35 -6.82
C ASP A 40 0.47 -16.73 -5.59
N PHE A 41 0.72 -15.78 -4.70
CA PHE A 41 1.47 -16.02 -3.47
C PHE A 41 0.52 -16.47 -2.35
N GLN A 42 1.08 -17.12 -1.34
CA GLN A 42 0.36 -17.47 -0.10
C GLN A 42 0.24 -16.28 0.87
N TYR A 43 0.50 -15.06 0.39
CA TYR A 43 0.48 -13.84 1.17
C TYR A 43 0.23 -12.62 0.27
N SER A 44 -0.42 -11.61 0.83
CA SER A 44 -0.57 -10.31 0.17
C SER A 44 0.74 -9.53 0.24
N ARG A 45 0.92 -8.58 -0.69
CA ARG A 45 2.09 -7.70 -0.73
C ARG A 45 1.67 -6.25 -0.86
N LEU A 46 2.46 -5.35 -0.28
CA LEU A 46 2.22 -3.91 -0.28
C LEU A 46 3.38 -3.16 -0.92
N GLY A 47 3.05 -2.34 -1.93
CA GLY A 47 3.89 -1.30 -2.51
C GLY A 47 3.39 0.08 -2.09
N LEU A 48 4.32 1.03 -1.92
CA LEU A 48 3.98 2.40 -1.53
C LEU A 48 4.55 3.39 -2.54
N VAL A 49 3.69 4.24 -3.10
CA VAL A 49 4.12 5.36 -3.94
C VAL A 49 3.73 6.66 -3.25
N VAL A 50 4.72 7.37 -2.69
CA VAL A 50 4.49 8.62 -1.95
C VAL A 50 5.13 9.79 -2.69
N SER A 51 4.28 10.61 -3.31
CA SER A 51 4.69 11.79 -4.06
C SER A 51 5.32 12.87 -3.16
N LYS A 52 6.20 13.70 -3.73
CA LYS A 52 6.70 14.93 -3.07
C LYS A 52 5.57 15.88 -2.69
N LYS A 53 4.43 15.84 -3.39
CA LYS A 53 3.23 16.65 -3.10
C LYS A 53 2.63 16.37 -1.72
N VAL A 54 2.87 15.19 -1.14
CA VAL A 54 2.39 14.82 0.20
C VAL A 54 3.08 15.65 1.29
N GLY A 55 4.32 16.11 1.05
CA GLY A 55 5.05 16.98 1.97
C GLY A 55 6.53 16.68 2.04
N ASN A 56 7.17 17.21 3.07
CA ASN A 56 8.58 17.00 3.38
C ASN A 56 8.87 15.54 3.79
N ALA A 57 10.16 15.20 3.97
CA ALA A 57 10.57 13.83 4.28
C ALA A 57 9.90 13.26 5.55
N PRO A 58 9.79 14.00 6.68
CA PRO A 58 9.04 13.54 7.85
C PRO A 58 7.57 13.18 7.57
N ARG A 59 6.83 14.07 6.88
CA ARG A 59 5.41 13.82 6.51
C ARG A 59 5.27 12.60 5.61
N ARG A 60 6.11 12.48 4.57
CA ARG A 60 6.12 11.29 3.69
C ARG A 60 6.45 10.01 4.46
N ASN A 61 7.39 10.07 5.39
CA ASN A 61 7.77 8.91 6.21
C ASN A 61 6.64 8.50 7.16
N ARG A 62 5.90 9.47 7.71
CA ARG A 62 4.72 9.21 8.52
C ARG A 62 3.61 8.55 7.72
N ALA A 63 3.28 9.07 6.53
CA ALA A 63 2.31 8.45 5.62
C ALA A 63 2.69 7.00 5.29
N LYS A 64 3.96 6.73 4.96
CA LYS A 64 4.44 5.36 4.73
C LYS A 64 4.29 4.46 5.95
N ARG A 65 4.56 4.96 7.16
CA ARG A 65 4.39 4.19 8.41
C ARG A 65 2.93 3.84 8.66
N LEU A 66 2.02 4.81 8.52
CA LEU A 66 0.59 4.60 8.71
C LEU A 66 0.01 3.61 7.71
N LEU A 67 0.38 3.71 6.42
CA LEU A 67 -0.08 2.76 5.40
C LEU A 67 0.43 1.34 5.65
N ARG A 68 1.69 1.17 6.08
CA ARG A 68 2.20 -0.14 6.48
C ARG A 68 1.46 -0.71 7.69
N GLU A 69 1.16 0.15 8.66
CA GLU A 69 0.47 -0.26 9.88
C GLU A 69 -0.97 -0.68 9.60
N ALA A 70 -1.69 0.10 8.79
CA ALA A 70 -3.02 -0.25 8.30
C ALA A 70 -3.01 -1.60 7.57
N TYR A 71 -2.05 -1.84 6.67
CA TYR A 71 -1.88 -3.14 6.03
C TYR A 71 -1.60 -4.26 7.03
N ARG A 72 -0.62 -4.07 7.93
CA ARG A 72 -0.20 -5.05 8.93
C ARG A 72 -1.36 -5.51 9.82
N LEU A 73 -2.21 -4.57 10.25
CA LEU A 73 -3.36 -4.83 11.09
C LEU A 73 -4.50 -5.50 10.32
N ASN A 74 -4.70 -5.20 9.03
CA ASN A 74 -5.90 -5.61 8.30
C ASN A 74 -5.68 -6.71 7.25
N LYS A 75 -4.43 -7.09 6.93
CA LYS A 75 -4.14 -8.08 5.87
C LYS A 75 -4.85 -9.43 6.04
N HIS A 76 -5.17 -9.81 7.28
CA HIS A 76 -5.88 -11.05 7.60
C HIS A 76 -7.37 -11.02 7.22
N LEU A 77 -7.93 -9.85 6.95
CA LEU A 77 -9.31 -9.67 6.50
C LEU A 77 -9.46 -9.86 4.98
N LEU A 78 -8.34 -9.94 4.24
CA LEU A 78 -8.34 -10.14 2.80
C LEU A 78 -8.70 -11.61 2.50
N LYS A 79 -9.81 -11.83 1.79
CA LYS A 79 -10.27 -13.18 1.40
C LYS A 79 -9.37 -13.88 0.39
N THR A 80 -8.61 -13.10 -0.37
CA THR A 80 -7.69 -13.55 -1.40
C THR A 80 -6.36 -12.82 -1.26
N HIS A 81 -5.26 -13.49 -1.62
CA HIS A 81 -3.94 -12.87 -1.64
C HIS A 81 -3.81 -11.92 -2.83
N VAL A 82 -3.28 -10.73 -2.57
CA VAL A 82 -3.27 -9.62 -3.52
C VAL A 82 -1.97 -8.83 -3.45
N ASP A 83 -1.58 -8.27 -4.59
CA ASP A 83 -0.61 -7.19 -4.66
C ASP A 83 -1.35 -5.85 -4.58
N ILE A 84 -0.93 -4.99 -3.66
CA ILE A 84 -1.55 -3.70 -3.40
C ILE A 84 -0.51 -2.61 -3.62
N ILE A 85 -0.82 -1.58 -4.41
CA ILE A 85 -0.09 -0.30 -4.38
C ILE A 85 -0.95 0.72 -3.67
N ALA A 86 -0.43 1.31 -2.59
CA ALA A 86 -1.08 2.42 -1.89
C ALA A 86 -0.38 3.76 -2.19
N ILE A 87 -1.19 4.75 -2.54
CA ILE A 87 -0.78 6.11 -2.88
C ILE A 87 -1.54 7.09 -1.98
N PRO A 88 -0.88 7.70 -0.96
CA PRO A 88 -1.52 8.73 -0.15
C PRO A 88 -1.80 9.98 -1.00
N ARG A 89 -2.98 10.56 -0.81
CA ARG A 89 -3.42 11.82 -1.44
C ARG A 89 -3.03 13.00 -0.56
N HIS A 90 -2.86 14.17 -1.18
CA HIS A 90 -2.70 15.44 -0.46
C HIS A 90 -4.06 16.16 -0.39
N PRO A 91 -4.44 16.74 0.76
CA PRO A 91 -3.76 16.64 2.05
C PRO A 91 -3.95 15.24 2.66
N PHE A 92 -2.87 14.64 3.17
CA PHE A 92 -2.97 13.35 3.87
C PHE A 92 -3.36 13.66 5.32
N SER A 93 -4.67 13.60 5.59
CA SER A 93 -5.39 14.01 6.83
C SER A 93 -4.79 13.56 8.16
N SER A 94 -3.88 12.60 8.15
CA SER A 94 -3.12 12.23 9.34
C SER A 94 -2.33 13.39 9.94
N ASP A 95 -2.14 14.49 9.22
CA ASP A 95 -1.35 15.67 9.62
C ASP A 95 -2.09 16.66 10.55
N LEU A 96 -3.13 16.23 11.27
CA LEU A 96 -3.58 16.92 12.50
C LEU A 96 -2.49 16.88 13.58
#